data_AF-X1EVS6-F1
#
_entry.id   AF-X1EVS6-F1
#
_cell.length_a   1.000
_cell.length_b   1.000
_cell.length_c   1.000
_cell.angle_alpha   90.00
_cell.angle_beta   90.00
_cell.angle_gamma   90.00
#
_symmetry.space_group_name_H-M   'P 1'
#
loop_
_entity.id
_entity.type
_entity.pdbx_description
1 polymer ?
#
loop_
_entity_poly.entity_id
_entity_poly.type
_entity_poly.pdbx_seq_one_letter_code
_entity_poly.pdbx_strand_id
1 'polypeptide(L)' 'MPKKNEIIIYTTPDGEETFEVNLKKETVWLDAHQLARLFKGDR' A
#
# COMPACT_ATOMS: atom_id res chain seq x y z
N MET A 1 21.87 -12.93 1.43
CA MET A 1 21.55 -11.62 2.05
C MET A 1 20.04 -11.52 2.19
N PRO A 2 19.48 -11.31 3.39
CA PRO A 2 18.04 -11.22 3.57
C PRO A 2 17.55 -9.94 2.89
N LYS A 3 16.70 -10.09 1.87
CA LYS A 3 15.95 -8.98 1.29
C LYS A 3 14.97 -8.54 2.38
N LYS A 4 15.19 -7.36 2.99
CA LYS A 4 14.24 -6.78 3.93
C LYS A 4 12.88 -6.69 3.25
N ASN A 5 11.96 -7.56 3.65
CA ASN A 5 10.53 -7.38 3.41
C ASN A 5 10.06 -6.52 4.58
N GLU A 6 9.73 -5.27 4.30
CA GLU A 6 9.27 -4.33 5.31
C GLU A 6 7.77 -4.13 5.11
N ILE A 7 7.00 -4.35 6.17
CA ILE A 7 5.56 -4.08 6.17
C ILE A 7 5.40 -2.64 6.63
N ILE A 8 4.77 -1.82 5.80
CA ILE A 8 4.52 -0.39 6.07
C ILE A 8 3.02 -0.18 6.18
N ILE A 9 2.61 0.61 7.18
CA ILE A 9 1.24 1.08 7.31
C ILE A 9 1.15 2.45 6.64
N TYR A 10 0.49 2.51 5.49
CA TYR A 10 0.23 3.74 4.75
C TYR A 10 -1.17 4.25 5.07
N THR A 11 -1.28 5.50 5.50
CA THR A 11 -2.56 6.18 5.70
C THR A 11 -2.74 7.22 4.59
N THR A 12 -3.92 7.26 3.99
CA THR A 12 -4.24 8.21 2.93
C THR A 12 -4.14 9.65 3.45
N PRO A 13 -3.86 10.64 2.58
CA PRO A 13 -3.70 12.03 3.01
C PRO A 13 -4.95 12.62 3.68
N ASP A 14 -6.14 12.10 3.35
CA ASP A 14 -7.42 12.47 3.97
C ASP A 14 -7.66 11.78 5.33
N GLY A 15 -6.80 10.82 5.71
CA GLY A 15 -6.92 10.04 6.94
C GLY A 15 -8.07 9.02 6.95
N GLU A 16 -8.80 8.86 5.84
CA GLU A 16 -9.97 7.98 5.78
C GLU A 16 -9.61 6.50 5.74
N GLU A 17 -8.48 6.16 5.11
CA GLU A 17 -8.09 4.78 4.87
C GLU A 17 -6.65 4.47 5.26
N THR A 18 -6.45 3.26 5.78
CA THR A 18 -5.14 2.74 6.14
C THR A 18 -4.90 1.40 5.46
N PHE A 19 -3.71 1.25 4.89
CA PHE A 19 -3.27 0.12 4.08
C PHE A 19 -2.00 -0.50 4.66
N GLU A 20 -2.03 -1.81 4.88
CA GLU A 20 -0.83 -2.58 5.16
C GLU A 20 -0.18 -3.00 3.84
N VAL A 21 1.00 -2.46 3.54
CA VAL A 21 1.69 -2.66 2.25
C VAL A 21 3.04 -3.30 2.45
N ASN A 22 3.48 -4.09 1.47
CA ASN A 22 4.80 -4.70 1.51
C ASN A 22 5.78 -3.85 0.70
N LEU A 23 6.78 -3.27 1.36
CA LEU A 23 7.92 -2.63 0.72
C LEU A 23 9.01 -3.66 0.44
N LYS A 24 9.34 -3.83 -0.84
CA LYS A 24 10.42 -4.70 -1.30
C LYS A 24 11.30 -3.93 -2.27
N LYS A 25 12.56 -3.71 -1.90
CA LYS A 25 13.52 -2.96 -2.73
C LYS A 25 12.94 -1.63 -3.24
N GLU A 26 12.34 -0.85 -2.35
CA GLU A 26 11.73 0.46 -2.68
C GLU A 26 10.46 0.37 -3.57
N THR A 27 9.99 -0.84 -3.88
CA THR A 27 8.72 -1.06 -4.57
C THR A 27 7.63 -1.41 -3.56
N VAL A 28 6.53 -0.66 -3.59
CA VAL A 28 5.32 -0.96 -2.82
C VAL A 28 4.49 -1.99 -3.57
N TRP A 29 4.18 -3.10 -2.90
CA TRP A 29 3.31 -4.14 -3.44
C TRP A 29 1.92 -4.03 -2.84
N LEU A 30 0.92 -3.92 -3.72
CA LEU A 30 -0.50 -3.84 -3.41
C LEU A 30 -1.24 -4.98 -4.10
N ASP A 31 -2.29 -5.49 -3.47
CA ASP A 31 -3.25 -6.35 -4.14
C ASP A 31 -4.34 -5.55 -4.88
N ALA A 32 -5.17 -6.26 -5.66
CA ALA A 32 -6.23 -5.63 -6.45
C ALA A 32 -7.31 -4.93 -5.60
N HIS A 33 -7.60 -5.43 -4.40
CA HIS A 33 -8.58 -4.81 -3.51
C HIS A 33 -8.02 -3.52 -2.89
N GLN A 34 -6.76 -3.54 -2.48
CA GLN A 34 -6.06 -2.37 -1.97
C GLN A 34 -5.95 -1.29 -3.04
N LEU A 35 -5.63 -1.67 -4.28
CA LEU A 35 -5.59 -0.76 -5.42
C LEU A 35 -6.97 -0.12 -5.69
N ALA A 36 -8.04 -0.92 -5.72
CA ALA A 36 -9.39 -0.43 -5.95
C ALA A 36 -9.86 0.55 -4.86
N ARG A 37 -9.45 0.33 -3.61
CA ARG A 37 -9.73 1.21 -2.48
C ARG A 37 -8.90 2.48 -2.50
N LEU A 38 -7.61 2.38 -2.84
CA LEU A 38 -6.72 3.54 -2.88
C LEU A 38 -7.12 4.53 -3.98
N PHE A 39 -7.54 4.01 -5.13
CA PHE A 39 -7.89 4.82 -6.31
C PHE A 39 -9.40 4.99 -6.49
N LYS A 40 -10.21 4.76 -5.42
CA LYS A 40 -11.70 4.80 -5.38
C LYS A 40 -12.24 5.33 -6.70
N GLY A 41 -12.49 4.42 -7.65
CA GLY A 41 -12.56 4.72 -9.08
C GLY A 41 -13.10 6.13 -9.35
N ASP A 42 -12.19 7.05 -9.66
CA ASP A 42 -12.56 8.40 -10.08
C ASP A 42 -13.37 8.19 -11.36
N ARG A 43 -14.68 8.34 -11.25
CA ARG A 43 -15.65 8.02 -12.30
C ARG A 43 -16.20 9.29 -12.89
#